data_AF-A0A3G6PMS6-F1
#
_entry.id   AF-A0A3G6PMS6-F1
#
_cell.length_a   1.000
_cell.length_b   1.000
_cell.length_c   1.000
_cell.angle_alpha   90.00
_cell.angle_beta   90.00
_cell.angle_gamma   90.00
#
_symmetry.space_group_name_H-M   'P 1'
#
loop_
_entity.id
_entity.type
_entity.pdbx_description
1 polymer ?
#
loop_
_entity_poly.entity_id
_entity_poly.type
_entity_poly.pdbx_seq_one_letter_code
_entity_poly.pdbx_strand_id
1 'polypeptide(L)'
;MNIQYLKKLQLTPKIGIRKIRGVSENLIKKVEQKFNIQFPSAYSEFLFLAGESCGALPIMDTSDLETISSDWHYEIMQEEIKETGLKNKLTRPFWLFAESNGCEQFYFFYLDDGNNPTIYLVDYSMTDDTKREIKSLKVNFSTFIEKKIDTAFKILEEGW
;
A
#
# COMPACT_ATOMS: atom_id res chain seq x y z
N MET A 1 5.62 -14.11 13.28
CA MET A 1 5.31 -14.37 11.85
C MET A 1 6.56 -14.92 11.17
N ASN A 2 6.43 -15.92 10.28
CA ASN A 2 7.53 -16.38 9.43
C ASN A 2 7.51 -15.60 8.11
N ILE A 3 8.60 -14.90 7.77
CA ILE A 3 8.69 -14.07 6.56
C ILE A 3 9.07 -14.95 5.37
N GLN A 4 8.28 -14.98 4.30
CA GLN A 4 8.53 -15.73 3.07
C GLN A 4 8.80 -14.81 1.88
N TYR A 5 8.05 -13.71 1.75
CA TYR A 5 8.07 -12.83 0.59
C TYR A 5 9.01 -11.63 0.77
N LEU A 6 8.99 -10.98 1.93
CA LEU A 6 9.67 -9.69 2.14
C LEU A 6 11.04 -9.81 2.81
N LYS A 7 11.87 -10.72 2.31
CA LYS A 7 13.22 -10.97 2.84
C LYS A 7 14.10 -9.72 2.81
N LYS A 8 14.04 -8.95 1.72
CA LYS A 8 14.82 -7.72 1.58
C LYS A 8 14.41 -6.65 2.60
N LEU A 9 13.11 -6.48 2.82
CA LEU A 9 12.59 -5.55 3.83
C LEU A 9 13.00 -5.98 5.24
N GLN A 10 12.93 -7.28 5.54
CA GLN A 10 13.38 -7.83 6.83
C GLN A 10 14.85 -7.50 7.13
N LEU A 11 15.71 -7.50 6.09
CA LEU A 11 17.13 -7.14 6.19
C LEU A 11 17.38 -5.62 6.17
N THR A 12 16.34 -4.80 6.01
CA THR A 12 16.43 -3.34 5.89
C THR A 12 15.74 -2.66 7.07
N PRO A 13 16.39 -2.57 8.25
CA PRO A 13 15.75 -2.00 9.46
C PRO A 13 15.54 -0.48 9.39
N LYS A 14 16.19 0.20 8.44
CA LYS A 14 16.10 1.65 8.21
C LYS A 14 16.52 2.00 6.79
N ILE A 15 16.07 3.15 6.32
CA ILE A 15 16.53 3.78 5.08
C ILE A 15 17.03 5.18 5.47
N GLY A 16 18.34 5.41 5.31
CA GLY A 16 19.01 6.59 5.83
C GLY A 16 18.87 6.70 7.35
N ILE A 17 18.34 7.82 7.82
CA ILE A 17 18.03 8.03 9.26
C ILE A 17 16.63 7.53 9.67
N ARG A 18 15.76 7.19 8.71
CA ARG A 18 14.37 6.83 8.96
C ARG A 18 14.26 5.34 9.25
N LYS A 19 13.84 4.99 10.47
CA LYS A 19 13.64 3.59 10.90
C LYS A 19 12.35 3.02 10.30
N ILE A 20 12.40 1.74 9.94
CA ILE A 20 11.23 0.96 9.56
C ILE A 20 10.68 0.28 10.81
N ARG A 21 9.37 0.35 11.02
CA ARG A 21 8.68 -0.25 12.17
C ARG A 21 7.37 -0.87 11.75
N GLY A 22 7.14 -2.08 12.23
CA GLY A 22 5.93 -2.84 11.96
C GLY A 22 4.93 -2.80 13.08
N VAL A 23 3.76 -3.36 12.80
CA VAL A 23 2.69 -3.57 13.78
C VAL A 23 2.64 -5.01 14.25
N SER A 24 2.02 -5.25 15.40
CA SER A 24 1.80 -6.61 15.90
C SER A 24 0.82 -7.41 15.04
N GLU A 25 0.98 -8.74 15.00
CA GLU A 25 0.03 -9.64 14.33
C GLU A 25 -1.40 -9.50 14.87
N ASN A 26 -1.55 -9.17 16.15
CA ASN A 26 -2.86 -8.94 16.75
C ASN A 26 -3.53 -7.69 16.18
N LEU A 27 -2.77 -6.63 15.89
CA LEU A 27 -3.33 -5.44 15.26
C LEU A 27 -3.74 -5.72 13.81
N ILE A 28 -2.92 -6.47 13.06
CA ILE A 28 -3.27 -6.91 11.70
C ILE A 28 -4.60 -7.68 11.72
N LYS A 29 -4.74 -8.67 12.59
CA LYS A 29 -5.97 -9.46 12.75
C LYS A 29 -7.18 -8.62 13.14
N LYS A 30 -7.00 -7.60 13.99
CA LYS A 30 -8.10 -6.67 14.34
C LYS A 30 -8.60 -5.91 13.13
N VAL A 31 -7.71 -5.46 12.25
CA VAL A 31 -8.09 -4.76 11.01
C VAL A 31 -8.79 -5.72 10.04
N GLU A 32 -8.26 -6.93 9.84
CA GLU A 32 -8.91 -7.98 9.04
C GLU A 32 -10.34 -8.24 9.52
N GLN A 33 -10.54 -8.37 10.82
CA GLN A 33 -11.85 -8.56 11.45
C GLN A 33 -12.76 -7.34 11.26
N LYS A 34 -12.24 -6.13 11.44
CA LYS A 34 -12.99 -4.88 11.30
C LYS A 34 -13.61 -4.75 9.91
N PHE A 35 -12.84 -5.03 8.87
CA PHE A 35 -13.29 -4.90 7.48
C PHE A 35 -13.87 -6.19 6.90
N ASN A 36 -13.85 -7.29 7.67
CA ASN A 36 -14.24 -8.62 7.20
C ASN A 36 -13.49 -9.04 5.92
N ILE A 37 -12.17 -8.88 5.95
CA ILE A 37 -11.25 -9.19 4.85
C ILE A 37 -10.14 -10.10 5.34
N GLN A 38 -9.39 -10.68 4.41
CA GLN A 38 -8.15 -11.38 4.70
C GLN A 38 -7.02 -10.77 3.87
N PHE A 39 -5.95 -10.38 4.53
CA PHE A 39 -4.80 -9.82 3.85
C PHE A 39 -3.97 -10.92 3.18
N PRO A 40 -3.46 -10.67 1.95
CA PRO A 40 -2.44 -11.51 1.34
C PRO A 40 -1.21 -11.65 2.22
N SER A 41 -0.60 -12.84 2.26
CA SER A 41 0.56 -13.10 3.13
C SER A 41 1.70 -12.08 2.94
N ALA A 42 2.00 -11.69 1.70
CA ALA A 42 3.04 -10.70 1.41
C ALA A 42 2.72 -9.33 2.03
N TYR A 43 1.45 -8.93 2.06
CA TYR A 43 1.04 -7.67 2.71
C TYR A 43 1.03 -7.79 4.23
N SER A 44 0.59 -8.92 4.79
CA SER A 44 0.70 -9.17 6.24
C SER A 44 2.15 -9.14 6.74
N GLU A 45 3.10 -9.66 5.95
CA GLU A 45 4.53 -9.50 6.20
C GLU A 45 4.98 -8.04 6.16
N PHE A 46 4.48 -7.26 5.20
CA PHE A 46 4.78 -5.82 5.14
C PHE A 46 4.30 -5.12 6.38
N LEU A 47 3.07 -5.36 6.80
CA LEU A 47 2.50 -4.76 8.00
C LEU A 47 3.30 -5.15 9.25
N PHE A 48 3.68 -6.42 9.37
CA PHE A 48 4.49 -6.90 10.48
C PHE A 48 5.89 -6.27 10.54
N LEU A 49 6.46 -5.88 9.40
CA LEU A 49 7.79 -5.28 9.33
C LEU A 49 7.78 -3.74 9.31
N ALA A 50 6.78 -3.13 8.67
CA ALA A 50 6.74 -1.74 8.22
C ALA A 50 5.36 -1.06 8.33
N GLY A 51 4.35 -1.72 8.92
CA GLY A 51 2.98 -1.21 9.00
C GLY A 51 2.75 -0.06 9.98
N GLU A 52 3.71 0.30 10.84
CA GLU A 52 3.65 1.53 11.65
C GLU A 52 4.42 2.66 10.96
N SER A 53 5.55 2.33 10.34
CA SER A 53 6.34 3.27 9.56
C SER A 53 7.19 2.50 8.55
N CYS A 54 7.03 2.83 7.27
CA CYS A 54 7.82 2.25 6.19
C CYS A 54 9.18 2.98 5.99
N GLY A 55 9.56 3.87 6.91
CA GLY A 55 10.80 4.63 6.85
C GLY A 55 10.78 5.68 5.75
N ALA A 56 11.77 5.65 4.86
CA ALA A 56 11.84 6.51 3.67
C ALA A 56 11.59 5.73 2.38
N LEU A 57 10.76 4.69 2.43
CA LEU A 57 10.32 3.99 1.23
C LEU A 57 9.49 4.94 0.34
N PRO A 58 9.86 5.16 -0.94
CA PRO A 58 9.18 6.10 -1.82
C PRO A 58 7.89 5.47 -2.38
N ILE A 59 6.90 5.23 -1.52
CA ILE A 59 5.61 4.65 -1.88
C ILE A 59 4.61 5.77 -2.15
N MET A 60 4.00 6.32 -1.10
CA MET A 60 3.10 7.48 -1.11
C MET A 60 3.21 8.19 0.26
N ASP A 61 2.45 9.26 0.48
CA ASP A 61 2.52 10.07 1.71
C ASP A 61 1.99 9.32 2.95
N THR A 62 0.91 8.55 2.77
CA THR A 62 0.28 7.75 3.83
C THR A 62 0.39 6.28 3.50
N SER A 63 0.88 5.46 4.43
CA SER A 63 0.92 4.00 4.27
C SER A 63 0.91 3.22 5.59
N ASP A 64 0.76 3.88 6.72
CA ASP A 64 0.68 3.21 8.02
C ASP A 64 -0.71 2.60 8.22
N LEU A 65 -0.75 1.44 8.88
CA LEU A 65 -1.97 0.66 9.02
C LEU A 65 -3.03 1.40 9.82
N GLU A 66 -2.63 2.14 10.85
CA GLU A 66 -3.56 2.85 11.72
C GLU A 66 -4.37 3.89 10.94
N THR A 67 -3.69 4.71 10.15
CA THR A 67 -4.32 5.72 9.30
C THR A 67 -5.18 5.07 8.22
N ILE A 68 -4.60 4.16 7.43
CA ILE A 68 -5.30 3.51 6.31
C ILE A 68 -6.56 2.76 6.77
N SER A 69 -6.54 2.20 7.98
CA SER A 69 -7.65 1.43 8.55
C SER A 69 -8.62 2.25 9.41
N SER A 70 -8.41 3.55 9.55
CA SER A 70 -9.29 4.44 10.34
C SER A 70 -10.63 4.70 9.64
N ASP A 71 -11.67 4.99 10.41
CA ASP A 71 -13.02 5.22 9.85
C ASP A 71 -13.06 6.47 8.96
N TRP A 72 -12.42 7.56 9.41
CA TRP A 72 -12.38 8.82 8.66
C TRP A 72 -11.62 8.67 7.32
N HIS A 73 -10.52 7.91 7.30
CA HIS A 73 -9.77 7.67 6.07
C HIS A 73 -10.58 6.80 5.11
N TYR A 74 -11.28 5.79 5.65
CA TYR A 74 -12.18 4.97 4.85
C TYR A 74 -13.33 5.78 4.25
N GLU A 75 -13.90 6.75 4.97
CA GLU A 75 -14.91 7.68 4.46
C GLU A 75 -14.38 8.51 3.28
N ILE A 76 -13.19 9.11 3.41
CA ILE A 76 -12.53 9.87 2.33
C ILE A 76 -12.35 9.00 1.08
N MET A 77 -11.85 7.76 1.24
CA MET A 77 -11.68 6.83 0.13
C MET A 77 -13.02 6.52 -0.57
N GLN A 78 -14.11 6.35 0.17
CA GLN A 78 -15.43 6.08 -0.40
C GLN A 78 -16.00 7.29 -1.16
N GLU A 79 -15.79 8.50 -0.64
CA GLU A 79 -16.17 9.74 -1.30
C GLU A 79 -15.44 9.89 -2.63
N GLU A 80 -14.11 9.75 -2.63
CA GLU A 80 -13.28 9.85 -3.83
C GLU A 80 -13.67 8.80 -4.89
N ILE A 81 -13.92 7.55 -4.48
CA ILE A 81 -14.36 6.48 -5.39
C ILE A 81 -15.72 6.81 -6.04
N LYS A 82 -16.62 7.46 -5.30
CA LYS A 82 -17.94 7.85 -5.75
C LYS A 82 -17.88 9.03 -6.71
N GLU A 83 -17.10 10.05 -6.40
CA GLU A 83 -17.04 11.31 -7.16
C GLU A 83 -16.31 11.14 -8.50
N THR A 84 -15.28 10.30 -8.54
CA THR A 84 -14.43 10.12 -9.74
C THR A 84 -14.87 9.01 -10.68
N GLY A 85 -16.01 8.35 -10.37
CA GLY A 85 -16.56 7.25 -11.16
C GLY A 85 -15.78 5.93 -11.05
N LEU A 86 -14.81 5.84 -10.13
CA LEU A 86 -14.07 4.59 -9.86
C LEU A 86 -14.96 3.45 -9.38
N LYS A 87 -16.11 3.75 -8.78
CA LYS A 87 -17.08 2.74 -8.33
C LYS A 87 -17.44 1.71 -9.42
N ASN A 88 -17.44 2.11 -10.69
CA ASN A 88 -17.75 1.22 -11.81
C ASN A 88 -16.54 0.39 -12.29
N LYS A 89 -15.33 0.77 -11.89
CA LYS A 89 -14.06 0.12 -12.26
C LYS A 89 -13.53 -0.78 -11.14
N LEU A 90 -13.72 -0.40 -9.87
CA LEU A 90 -13.34 -1.16 -8.69
C LEU A 90 -14.46 -2.14 -8.28
N THR A 91 -14.73 -3.12 -9.12
CA THR A 91 -15.83 -4.09 -8.91
C THR A 91 -15.44 -5.32 -8.10
N ARG A 92 -14.13 -5.56 -7.94
CA ARG A 92 -13.57 -6.67 -7.16
C ARG A 92 -13.18 -6.19 -5.77
N PRO A 93 -13.19 -7.08 -4.74
CA PRO A 93 -12.74 -6.72 -3.41
C PRO A 93 -11.27 -6.30 -3.45
N PHE A 94 -10.97 -5.13 -2.90
CA PHE A 94 -9.63 -4.54 -2.96
C PHE A 94 -9.24 -3.96 -1.61
N TRP A 95 -7.93 -3.73 -1.46
CA TRP A 95 -7.38 -3.00 -0.34
C TRP A 95 -6.35 -1.99 -0.83
N LEU A 96 -6.56 -0.72 -0.50
CA LEU A 96 -5.61 0.36 -0.67
C LEU A 96 -4.57 0.28 0.45
N PHE A 97 -3.29 0.28 0.11
CA PHE A 97 -2.21 0.17 1.11
C PHE A 97 -1.30 1.39 1.20
N ALA A 98 -1.41 2.33 0.26
CA ALA A 98 -0.72 3.60 0.33
C ALA A 98 -1.43 4.65 -0.54
N GLU A 99 -1.54 5.88 -0.07
CA GLU A 99 -2.20 6.98 -0.78
C GLU A 99 -1.49 8.33 -0.61
N SER A 100 -1.83 9.22 -1.54
CA SER A 100 -1.49 10.64 -1.52
C SER A 100 -2.72 11.46 -1.91
N ASN A 101 -2.73 12.70 -1.43
CA ASN A 101 -3.75 13.70 -1.73
C ASN A 101 -5.19 13.28 -1.35
N GLY A 102 -5.38 12.61 -0.21
CA GLY A 102 -6.74 12.27 0.25
C GLY A 102 -7.39 11.21 -0.64
N CYS A 103 -6.66 10.14 -0.93
CA CYS A 103 -7.06 9.04 -1.81
C CYS A 103 -7.22 9.38 -3.30
N GLU A 104 -6.84 10.57 -3.77
CA GLU A 104 -6.86 10.88 -5.20
C GLU A 104 -5.86 10.03 -6.00
N GLN A 105 -4.72 9.68 -5.38
CA GLN A 105 -3.74 8.76 -5.93
C GLN A 105 -3.46 7.67 -4.92
N PHE A 106 -3.51 6.40 -5.34
CA PHE A 106 -3.23 5.32 -4.41
C PHE A 106 -2.79 4.02 -5.06
N TYR A 107 -1.98 3.27 -4.31
CA TYR A 107 -1.68 1.88 -4.63
C TYR A 107 -2.64 0.95 -3.92
N PHE A 108 -3.09 -0.05 -4.66
CA PHE A 108 -3.95 -1.10 -4.14
C PHE A 108 -3.63 -2.45 -4.77
N PHE A 109 -4.21 -3.48 -4.18
CA PHE A 109 -4.29 -4.81 -4.77
C PHE A 109 -5.69 -5.37 -4.58
N TYR A 110 -6.05 -6.36 -5.38
CA TYR A 110 -7.28 -7.11 -5.17
C TYR A 110 -7.07 -8.21 -4.13
N LEU A 111 -8.03 -8.36 -3.22
CA LEU A 111 -7.96 -9.31 -2.09
C LEU A 111 -8.12 -10.77 -2.54
N ASP A 112 -8.67 -10.99 -3.74
CA ASP A 112 -8.85 -12.29 -4.37
C ASP A 112 -7.67 -12.69 -5.29
N ASP A 113 -6.56 -11.94 -5.29
CA ASP A 113 -5.38 -12.17 -6.16
C ASP A 113 -4.23 -12.94 -5.45
N GLY A 114 -4.58 -13.92 -4.61
CA GLY A 114 -3.63 -14.81 -3.94
C GLY A 114 -2.78 -14.15 -2.86
N ASN A 115 -1.69 -14.83 -2.47
CA ASN A 115 -0.85 -14.42 -1.32
C ASN A 115 0.17 -13.31 -1.62
N ASN A 116 0.45 -13.05 -2.90
CA ASN A 116 1.40 -12.05 -3.36
C ASN A 116 0.82 -11.35 -4.60
N PRO A 117 -0.16 -10.46 -4.39
CA PRO A 117 -1.04 -9.99 -5.44
C PRO A 117 -0.35 -8.99 -6.37
N THR A 118 -0.91 -8.81 -7.56
CA THR A 118 -0.51 -7.77 -8.50
C THR A 118 -0.88 -6.40 -7.96
N ILE A 119 0.01 -5.42 -8.15
CA ILE A 119 -0.21 -4.04 -7.73
C ILE A 119 -0.82 -3.21 -8.84
N TYR A 120 -1.77 -2.37 -8.44
CA TYR A 120 -2.44 -1.41 -9.27
C TYR A 120 -2.25 -0.02 -8.67
N LEU A 121 -2.24 0.98 -9.54
CA LEU A 121 -2.20 2.40 -9.20
C LEU A 121 -3.49 3.05 -9.69
N VAL A 122 -4.14 3.80 -8.81
CA VAL A 122 -5.11 4.82 -9.17
C VAL A 122 -4.37 6.16 -9.26
N ASP A 123 -4.61 6.88 -10.36
CA ASP A 123 -3.99 8.17 -10.63
C ASP A 123 -4.94 9.04 -11.47
N TYR A 124 -4.61 10.32 -11.61
CA TYR A 124 -5.31 11.24 -12.50
C TYR A 124 -5.34 10.70 -13.94
N SER A 125 -6.50 10.85 -14.58
CA SER A 125 -6.62 10.63 -16.01
C SER A 125 -5.79 11.67 -16.78
N MET A 126 -5.09 11.22 -17.83
CA MET A 126 -4.28 12.11 -18.68
C MET A 126 -5.13 13.10 -19.49
N THR A 127 -6.43 12.85 -19.64
CA THR A 127 -7.32 13.64 -20.50
C THR A 127 -8.38 14.43 -19.73
N ASP A 128 -8.57 14.15 -18.44
CA ASP A 128 -9.63 14.72 -17.61
C ASP A 128 -9.25 14.57 -16.13
N ASP A 129 -8.72 15.63 -15.52
CA ASP A 129 -8.23 15.63 -14.13
C ASP A 129 -9.32 15.40 -13.08
N THR A 130 -10.59 15.53 -13.44
CA THR A 130 -11.74 15.18 -12.60
C THR A 130 -11.99 13.66 -12.52
N LYS A 131 -11.31 12.88 -13.36
CA LYS A 131 -11.44 11.42 -13.41
C LYS A 131 -10.18 10.73 -12.92
N ARG A 132 -10.38 9.48 -12.50
CA ARG A 132 -9.28 8.57 -12.14
C ARG A 132 -9.19 7.39 -13.09
N GLU A 133 -7.95 6.96 -13.30
CA GLU A 133 -7.60 5.78 -14.09
C GLU A 133 -6.93 4.73 -13.23
N ILE A 134 -7.21 3.46 -13.53
CA ILE A 134 -6.57 2.31 -12.89
C ILE A 134 -5.51 1.79 -13.85
N LYS A 135 -4.27 1.70 -13.37
CA LYS A 135 -3.12 1.17 -14.12
C LYS A 135 -2.55 -0.03 -13.37
N SER A 136 -2.50 -1.20 -14.03
CA SER A 136 -1.73 -2.32 -13.48
C SER A 136 -0.24 -2.03 -13.63
N LEU A 137 0.52 -2.18 -12.55
CA LEU A 137 1.97 -2.03 -12.57
C LEU A 137 2.70 -3.28 -13.07
N LYS A 138 1.96 -4.37 -13.35
CA LYS A 138 2.48 -5.67 -13.83
C LYS A 138 3.61 -6.22 -12.94
N VAL A 139 3.54 -5.94 -11.64
CA VAL A 139 4.45 -6.45 -10.60
C VAL A 139 3.62 -6.92 -9.42
N ASN A 140 4.10 -7.97 -8.75
CA ASN A 140 3.50 -8.41 -7.49
C ASN A 140 3.96 -7.53 -6.32
N PHE A 141 3.25 -7.63 -5.20
CA PHE A 141 3.49 -6.84 -3.99
C PHE A 141 4.94 -6.94 -3.50
N SER A 142 5.49 -8.15 -3.39
CA SER A 142 6.86 -8.34 -2.89
C SER A 142 7.92 -7.67 -3.78
N THR A 143 7.83 -7.86 -5.10
CA THR A 143 8.74 -7.25 -6.07
C THR A 143 8.56 -5.72 -6.11
N PHE A 144 7.33 -5.23 -5.93
CA PHE A 144 7.09 -3.79 -5.80
C PHE A 144 7.85 -3.21 -4.60
N ILE A 145 7.74 -3.81 -3.42
CA ILE A 145 8.46 -3.35 -2.22
C ILE A 145 9.98 -3.44 -2.40
N GLU A 146 10.50 -4.52 -2.99
CA GLU A 146 11.94 -4.64 -3.28
C GLU A 146 12.45 -3.51 -4.17
N LYS A 147 11.71 -3.18 -5.24
CA LYS A 147 12.04 -2.05 -6.13
C LYS A 147 12.02 -0.72 -5.39
N LYS A 148 11.06 -0.51 -4.49
CA LYS A 148 10.99 0.71 -3.68
C LYS A 148 12.18 0.83 -2.73
N ILE A 149 12.64 -0.28 -2.15
CA ILE A 149 13.89 -0.31 -1.36
C ILE A 149 15.08 0.13 -2.21
N ASP A 150 15.22 -0.44 -3.43
CA ASP A 150 16.31 -0.06 -4.35
C ASP A 150 16.27 1.41 -4.73
N THR A 151 15.10 1.92 -5.11
CA THR A 151 14.91 3.34 -5.42
C THR A 151 15.29 4.22 -4.23
N ALA A 152 14.92 3.83 -3.00
CA ALA A 152 15.22 4.61 -1.82
C ALA A 152 16.72 4.74 -1.56
N PHE A 153 17.48 3.64 -1.69
CA PHE A 153 18.94 3.69 -1.56
C PHE A 153 19.61 4.48 -2.68
N LYS A 154 19.12 4.34 -3.91
CA LYS A 154 19.59 5.14 -5.03
C LYS A 154 19.42 6.64 -4.77
N ILE A 155 18.26 7.07 -4.29
CA ILE A 155 17.99 8.47 -3.92
C ILE A 155 18.93 8.97 -2.81
N LEU A 156 19.26 8.11 -1.84
CA LEU A 156 20.19 8.48 -0.77
C LEU A 156 21.63 8.67 -1.27
N GLU A 157 22.04 7.91 -2.27
CA GLU A 157 23.38 7.97 -2.85
C GLU A 157 23.52 9.13 -3.85
N GLU A 158 22.51 9.33 -4.70
CA GLU A 158 22.58 10.23 -5.85
C GLU A 158 21.89 11.58 -5.60
N GLY A 159 21.04 11.69 -4.57
CA GLY A 159 20.10 12.79 -4.42
C GLY A 159 18.81 12.57 -5.25
N TRP A 160 17.93 13.57 -5.22
CA TRP A 160 16.71 13.61 -6.04
C TRP A 160 16.97 14.23 -7.41
#